data_AF-A0A1F3E8R4-F1
#
_entry.id   AF-A0A1F3E8R4-F1
#
_cell.length_a   1.000
_cell.length_b   1.000
_cell.length_c   1.000
_cell.angle_alpha   90.00
_cell.angle_beta   90.00
_cell.angle_gamma   90.00
#
_symmetry.space_group_name_H-M   'P 1'
#
loop_
_entity.id
_entity.type
_entity.pdbx_description
1 polymer ?
#
loop_
_entity_poly.entity_id
_entity_poly.type
_entity_poly.pdbx_seq_one_letter_code
_entity_poly.pdbx_strand_id
1 'polypeptide(L)'
;MKIRILTLVVLAFTAGIIFTGCQSAEEKSKNAQDKVQEAKNDVKDAQKDLNQAQQEYLQFKKESEERISAHEKSIADFKARIAIEKREDKAIYEEKLAVLEQKNIDLKKKLDEYKEAGNENWDKFRTEFIHDMDELGKAFKDITVNNVK
;
A
#
# COMPACT_ATOMS: atom_id res chain seq x y z
N MET A 1 -22.12 -9.86 5.18
CA MET A 1 -21.56 -10.62 4.04
C MET A 1 -20.48 -11.54 4.59
N LYS A 2 -20.77 -12.85 4.57
CA LYS A 2 -19.98 -14.05 4.93
C LYS A 2 -18.68 -13.89 5.74
N ILE A 3 -18.78 -14.14 7.05
CA ILE A 3 -17.67 -14.61 7.90
C ILE A 3 -17.28 -16.00 7.39
N ARG A 4 -16.08 -16.14 6.81
CA ARG A 4 -15.58 -17.45 6.39
C ARG A 4 -15.08 -18.21 7.61
N ILE A 5 -15.92 -19.14 8.06
CA ILE A 5 -15.62 -20.16 9.07
C ILE A 5 -14.38 -20.92 8.60
N LEU A 6 -13.29 -20.80 9.34
CA LEU A 6 -12.06 -21.57 9.15
C LEU A 6 -12.31 -22.92 9.84
N THR A 7 -12.97 -23.83 9.12
CA THR A 7 -13.29 -25.17 9.62
C THR A 7 -12.00 -26.00 9.70
N LEU A 8 -11.33 -25.99 10.86
CA LEU A 8 -10.33 -26.97 11.22
C LEU A 8 -11.04 -28.31 11.49
N VAL A 9 -11.20 -29.13 10.46
CA VAL A 9 -11.55 -30.54 10.61
C VAL A 9 -10.38 -31.36 10.10
N VAL A 10 -9.50 -31.76 11.02
CA VAL A 10 -8.54 -32.84 10.76
C VAL A 10 -9.18 -34.10 11.34
N LEU A 11 -9.92 -34.82 10.50
CA LEU A 11 -10.52 -36.11 10.86
C LEU A 11 -10.37 -37.07 9.67
N ALA A 12 -9.36 -37.93 9.74
CA ALA A 12 -9.32 -39.21 9.04
C ALA A 12 -8.24 -40.11 9.65
N PHE A 13 -8.61 -40.86 10.69
CA PHE A 13 -7.95 -42.12 11.02
C PHE A 13 -8.52 -43.17 10.07
N THR A 14 -7.73 -43.67 9.13
CA THR A 14 -8.08 -44.91 8.42
C THR A 14 -6.87 -45.83 8.37
N ALA A 15 -6.99 -46.95 9.07
CA ALA A 15 -6.10 -48.09 8.96
C ALA A 15 -6.47 -48.86 7.68
N GLY A 16 -5.51 -48.99 6.77
CA GLY A 16 -5.62 -49.80 5.57
C GLY A 16 -4.23 -50.25 5.14
N ILE A 17 -3.86 -51.48 5.52
CA ILE A 17 -2.62 -52.12 5.10
C ILE A 17 -2.87 -52.73 3.72
N ILE A 18 -2.32 -52.12 2.66
CA ILE A 18 -2.05 -52.84 1.41
C ILE A 18 -0.65 -52.47 0.93
N PHE A 19 0.18 -53.51 0.86
CA PHE A 19 1.57 -53.54 0.40
C PHE A 19 1.67 -53.21 -1.10
N THR A 20 2.35 -52.12 -1.44
CA THR A 20 3.26 -52.02 -2.59
C THR A 20 4.37 -51.01 -2.23
N GLY A 21 5.64 -51.45 -2.21
CA GLY A 21 6.82 -50.62 -1.91
C GLY A 21 7.11 -50.41 -0.41
N CYS A 22 7.91 -51.29 0.19
CA CYS A 22 8.23 -51.25 1.62
C CYS A 22 9.32 -50.21 1.93
N GLN A 23 8.98 -48.92 2.01
CA GLN A 23 9.78 -48.01 2.85
C GLN A 23 9.67 -48.47 4.31
N SER A 24 10.79 -48.58 5.02
CA SER A 24 10.78 -49.01 6.42
C SER A 24 9.99 -48.01 7.28
N ALA A 25 9.47 -48.44 8.43
CA ALA A 25 8.76 -47.54 9.34
C ALA A 25 9.61 -46.32 9.75
N GLU A 26 10.93 -46.52 9.84
CA GLU A 26 11.94 -45.49 10.10
C GLU A 26 12.06 -44.51 8.94
N GLU A 27 12.02 -45.00 7.70
CA GLU A 27 12.07 -44.18 6.48
C GLU A 27 10.80 -43.32 6.29
N LYS A 28 9.63 -43.88 6.64
CA LYS A 28 8.36 -43.13 6.68
C LYS A 28 8.37 -42.05 7.77
N SER A 29 8.95 -42.35 8.93
CA SER A 29 9.10 -41.39 10.03
C SER A 29 10.01 -40.23 9.64
N LYS A 30 11.16 -40.52 9.02
CA LYS A 30 12.10 -39.51 8.50
C LYS A 30 11.47 -38.63 7.44
N ASN A 31 10.80 -39.22 6.45
CA ASN A 31 10.07 -38.47 5.42
C ASN A 31 8.97 -37.56 6.00
N ALA A 32 8.30 -37.98 7.06
CA ALA A 32 7.31 -37.15 7.75
C ALA A 32 7.97 -35.98 8.51
N GLN A 33 9.11 -36.22 9.17
CA GLN A 33 9.89 -35.16 9.84
C GLN A 33 10.42 -34.13 8.83
N ASP A 34 10.96 -34.59 7.70
CA ASP A 34 11.49 -33.71 6.65
C ASP A 34 10.40 -32.81 6.08
N LYS A 35 9.21 -33.36 5.77
CA LYS A 35 8.04 -32.57 5.32
C LYS A 35 7.55 -31.57 6.35
N VAL A 36 7.55 -31.93 7.63
CA VAL A 36 7.20 -31.00 8.71
C VAL A 36 8.23 -29.87 8.83
N GLN A 37 9.51 -30.18 8.63
CA GLN A 37 10.56 -29.17 8.66
C GLN A 37 10.50 -28.24 7.45
N GLU A 38 10.22 -28.76 6.26
CA GLU A 38 9.97 -27.98 5.04
C GLU A 38 8.78 -27.04 5.26
N ALA A 39 7.63 -27.56 5.70
CA ALA A 39 6.46 -26.74 6.00
C ALA A 39 6.72 -25.65 7.07
N LYS A 40 7.56 -25.93 8.07
CA LYS A 40 7.97 -24.92 9.06
C LYS A 40 8.83 -23.81 8.44
N ASN A 41 9.72 -24.18 7.53
CA ASN A 41 10.56 -23.22 6.82
C ASN A 41 9.68 -22.35 5.91
N ASP A 42 8.75 -22.95 5.15
CA ASP A 42 7.81 -22.24 4.29
C ASP A 42 6.94 -21.24 5.08
N VAL A 43 6.43 -21.64 6.25
CA VAL A 43 5.68 -20.73 7.13
C VAL A 43 6.56 -19.58 7.64
N LYS A 44 7.81 -19.85 7.99
CA LYS A 44 8.75 -18.83 8.46
C LYS A 44 9.07 -17.82 7.37
N ASP A 45 9.30 -18.30 6.14
CA ASP A 45 9.59 -17.46 4.99
C ASP A 45 8.37 -16.62 4.62
N ALA A 46 7.17 -17.23 4.57
CA ALA A 46 5.92 -16.50 4.36
C ALA A 46 5.66 -15.42 5.43
N GLN A 47 5.97 -15.71 6.71
CA GLN A 47 5.84 -14.72 7.78
C GLN A 47 6.84 -13.56 7.62
N LYS A 48 8.07 -13.85 7.18
CA LYS A 48 9.08 -12.84 6.92
C LYS A 48 8.66 -11.93 5.77
N ASP A 49 8.17 -12.51 4.67
CA ASP A 49 7.71 -11.77 3.50
C ASP A 49 6.51 -10.88 3.84
N LEU A 50 5.55 -11.41 4.61
CA LEU A 50 4.42 -10.63 5.12
C LEU A 50 4.87 -9.44 5.98
N ASN A 51 5.81 -9.68 6.90
CA ASN A 51 6.33 -8.63 7.77
C ASN A 51 7.04 -7.54 6.95
N GLN A 52 7.83 -7.93 5.94
CA GLN A 52 8.51 -6.98 5.07
C GLN A 52 7.51 -6.13 4.27
N ALA A 53 6.51 -6.75 3.65
CA ALA A 53 5.47 -6.05 2.90
C ALA A 53 4.68 -5.06 3.79
N GLN A 54 4.41 -5.43 5.05
CA GLN A 54 3.78 -4.53 6.01
C GLN A 54 4.66 -3.33 6.35
N GLN A 55 5.96 -3.54 6.57
CA GLN A 55 6.89 -2.43 6.85
C GLN A 55 7.02 -1.48 5.66
N GLU A 56 7.14 -2.02 4.44
CA GLU A 56 7.18 -1.23 3.21
C GLU A 56 5.91 -0.39 3.03
N TYR A 57 4.74 -0.98 3.29
CA TYR A 57 3.47 -0.26 3.25
C TYR A 57 3.39 0.87 4.29
N LEU A 58 3.78 0.60 5.54
CA LEU A 58 3.77 1.60 6.61
C LEU A 58 4.69 2.77 6.31
N GLN A 59 5.90 2.48 5.80
CA GLN A 59 6.85 3.51 5.39
C GLN A 59 6.31 4.35 4.24
N PHE A 60 5.78 3.71 3.20
CA PHE A 60 5.14 4.40 2.08
C PHE A 60 3.98 5.29 2.53
N LYS A 61 3.12 4.79 3.41
CA LYS A 61 1.98 5.54 3.94
C LYS A 61 2.45 6.79 4.68
N LYS A 62 3.43 6.65 5.56
CA LYS A 62 4.02 7.77 6.30
C LYS A 62 4.60 8.83 5.36
N GLU A 63 5.42 8.43 4.38
CA GLU A 63 6.02 9.35 3.41
C GLU A 63 4.95 10.07 2.58
N SER A 64 3.89 9.35 2.21
CA SER A 64 2.76 9.92 1.47
C SER A 64 1.98 10.94 2.29
N GLU A 65 1.71 10.65 3.57
CA GLU A 65 1.07 11.58 4.51
C GLU A 65 1.91 12.85 4.73
N GLU A 66 3.24 12.70 4.85
CA GLU A 66 4.15 13.84 4.97
C GLU A 66 4.11 14.75 3.73
N ARG A 67 4.09 14.16 2.52
CA ARG A 67 3.96 14.90 1.25
C ARG A 67 2.61 15.59 1.13
N ILE A 68 1.51 14.91 1.47
CA ILE A 68 0.15 15.50 1.48
C ILE A 68 0.10 16.68 2.43
N SER A 69 0.66 16.55 3.63
CA SER A 69 0.70 17.64 4.61
C SER A 69 1.55 18.82 4.12
N ALA A 70 2.64 18.56 3.40
CA ALA A 70 3.43 19.62 2.76
C ALA A 70 2.61 20.38 1.71
N HIS A 71 1.83 19.67 0.87
CA HIS A 71 0.91 20.31 -0.08
C HIS A 71 -0.19 21.12 0.63
N GLU A 72 -0.77 20.63 1.72
CA GLU A 72 -1.76 21.37 2.53
C GLU A 72 -1.18 22.71 3.03
N LYS A 73 0.08 22.71 3.48
CA LYS A 73 0.81 23.93 3.88
C LYS A 73 1.02 24.87 2.70
N SER A 74 1.46 24.36 1.54
CA SER A 74 1.61 25.17 0.33
C SER A 74 0.28 25.78 -0.11
N ILE A 75 -0.83 25.03 -0.06
CA ILE A 75 -2.16 25.55 -0.38
C ILE A 75 -2.51 26.73 0.54
N ALA A 76 -2.29 26.59 1.85
CA ALA A 76 -2.56 27.66 2.81
C ALA A 76 -1.72 28.92 2.51
N ASP A 77 -0.44 28.77 2.20
CA ASP A 77 0.43 29.89 1.79
C ASP A 77 -0.07 30.56 0.51
N PHE A 78 -0.45 29.78 -0.51
CA PHE A 78 -1.00 30.35 -1.75
C PHE A 78 -2.31 31.08 -1.51
N LYS A 79 -3.21 30.57 -0.66
CA LYS A 79 -4.45 31.29 -0.29
C LYS A 79 -4.14 32.66 0.32
N ALA A 80 -3.13 32.74 1.18
CA ALA A 80 -2.72 34.01 1.79
C ALA A 80 -2.13 34.99 0.76
N ARG A 81 -1.32 34.49 -0.19
CA ARG A 81 -0.72 35.31 -1.27
C ARG A 81 -1.77 35.81 -2.26
N ILE A 82 -2.68 34.94 -2.70
CA ILE A 82 -3.78 35.31 -3.62
C ILE A 82 -4.69 36.37 -3.00
N ALA A 83 -4.87 36.38 -1.67
CA ALA A 83 -5.70 37.36 -0.99
C ALA A 83 -5.20 38.81 -1.16
N ILE A 84 -3.88 39.00 -1.37
CA ILE A 84 -3.25 40.32 -1.55
C ILE A 84 -2.97 40.67 -3.02
N GLU A 85 -3.28 39.77 -3.97
CA GLU A 85 -3.07 40.00 -5.40
C GLU A 85 -4.13 40.91 -6.04
N LYS A 86 -3.79 41.44 -7.22
CA LYS A 86 -4.74 42.25 -8.02
C LYS A 86 -5.93 41.42 -8.49
N ARG A 87 -7.11 42.04 -8.59
CA ARG A 87 -8.38 41.36 -8.93
C ARG A 87 -8.35 40.59 -10.24
N GLU A 88 -7.64 41.10 -11.24
CA GLU A 88 -7.62 40.54 -12.61
C GLU A 88 -6.98 39.15 -12.65
N ASP A 89 -5.91 38.93 -11.87
CA ASP A 89 -5.21 37.65 -11.82
C ASP A 89 -5.71 36.73 -10.69
N LYS A 90 -6.37 37.32 -9.67
CA LYS A 90 -6.88 36.61 -8.50
C LYS A 90 -7.77 35.43 -8.86
N ALA A 91 -8.75 35.63 -9.75
CA ALA A 91 -9.69 34.57 -10.13
C ALA A 91 -8.99 33.38 -10.80
N ILE A 92 -7.98 33.63 -11.65
CA ILE A 92 -7.21 32.59 -12.32
C ILE A 92 -6.41 31.77 -11.30
N TYR A 93 -5.81 32.42 -10.31
CA TYR A 93 -5.08 31.73 -9.25
C TYR A 93 -5.99 30.95 -8.31
N GLU A 94 -7.16 31.49 -7.95
CA GLU A 94 -8.16 30.80 -7.13
C GLU A 94 -8.65 29.51 -7.82
N GLU A 95 -8.95 29.56 -9.11
CA GLU A 95 -9.38 28.39 -9.88
C GLU A 95 -8.29 27.31 -9.92
N LYS A 96 -7.05 27.69 -10.27
CA LYS A 96 -5.93 26.75 -10.31
C LYS A 96 -5.68 26.14 -8.93
N LEU A 97 -5.72 26.94 -7.87
CA LEU A 97 -5.49 26.46 -6.52
C LEU A 97 -6.59 25.50 -6.05
N ALA A 98 -7.85 25.76 -6.40
CA ALA A 98 -8.96 24.87 -6.08
C ALA A 98 -8.79 23.49 -6.73
N VAL A 99 -8.31 23.44 -7.98
CA VAL A 99 -8.00 22.17 -8.66
C VAL A 99 -6.88 21.42 -7.93
N LEU A 100 -5.81 22.10 -7.50
CA LEU A 100 -4.72 21.46 -6.77
C LEU A 100 -5.15 20.97 -5.38
N GLU A 101 -5.98 21.75 -4.68
CA GLU A 101 -6.55 21.38 -3.40
C GLU A 101 -7.42 20.12 -3.53
N GLN A 102 -8.28 20.06 -4.55
CA GLN A 102 -9.10 18.87 -4.80
C GLN A 102 -8.23 17.64 -5.09
N LYS A 103 -7.20 17.75 -5.93
CA LYS A 103 -6.28 16.64 -6.21
C LYS A 103 -5.55 16.15 -4.95
N ASN A 104 -5.17 17.06 -4.05
CA ASN A 104 -4.53 16.68 -2.80
C ASN A 104 -5.50 15.93 -1.85
N ILE A 105 -6.76 16.36 -1.81
CA ILE A 105 -7.84 15.67 -1.08
C ILE A 105 -8.07 14.27 -1.66
N ASP A 106 -8.11 14.15 -2.98
CA ASP A 106 -8.31 12.88 -3.66
C ASP A 106 -7.17 11.90 -3.39
N LEU A 107 -5.92 12.38 -3.36
CA LEU A 107 -4.75 11.57 -2.98
C LEU A 107 -4.83 11.09 -1.53
N LYS A 108 -5.23 11.96 -0.60
CA LYS A 108 -5.45 11.58 0.80
C LYS A 108 -6.50 10.48 0.93
N LYS A 109 -7.62 10.64 0.24
CA LYS A 109 -8.68 9.63 0.20
C LYS A 109 -8.18 8.31 -0.42
N LYS A 110 -7.47 8.37 -1.55
CA LYS A 110 -6.88 7.19 -2.22
C LYS A 110 -5.92 6.44 -1.31
N LEU A 111 -5.13 7.15 -0.48
CA LEU A 111 -4.24 6.56 0.52
C LEU A 111 -5.01 5.90 1.68
N ASP A 112 -6.04 6.56 2.20
CA ASP A 112 -6.83 6.08 3.34
C ASP A 112 -7.73 4.88 2.99
N GLU A 113 -8.22 4.83 1.76
CA GLU A 113 -9.10 3.76 1.27
C GLU A 113 -8.34 2.48 0.87
N TYR A 114 -7.01 2.57 0.69
CA TYR A 114 -6.19 1.40 0.36
C TYR A 114 -6.05 0.46 1.57
N LYS A 115 -6.49 -0.80 1.40
CA LYS A 115 -6.53 -1.82 2.48
C LYS A 115 -5.73 -3.08 2.18
N GLU A 116 -5.10 -3.16 1.00
CA GLU A 116 -4.53 -4.39 0.48
C GLU A 116 -3.00 -4.38 0.49
N ALA A 117 -2.38 -4.10 1.65
CA ALA A 117 -0.92 -4.14 1.76
C ALA A 117 -0.38 -5.54 1.42
N GLY A 118 0.61 -5.61 0.51
CA GLY A 118 1.30 -6.85 0.16
C GLY A 118 0.57 -7.79 -0.80
N ASN A 119 -0.41 -7.30 -1.58
CA ASN A 119 -1.03 -8.07 -2.67
C ASN A 119 -0.45 -7.70 -4.05
N GLU A 120 -0.88 -8.43 -5.09
CA GLU A 120 -0.49 -8.19 -6.49
C GLU A 120 -0.87 -6.79 -7.02
N ASN A 121 -1.79 -6.08 -6.36
CA ASN A 121 -2.19 -4.72 -6.72
C ASN A 121 -1.29 -3.64 -6.07
N TRP A 122 -0.44 -4.00 -5.11
CA TRP A 122 0.40 -3.07 -4.37
C TRP A 122 1.32 -2.25 -5.27
N ASP A 123 2.06 -2.92 -6.16
CA ASP A 123 3.04 -2.26 -7.03
C ASP A 123 2.38 -1.27 -8.00
N LYS A 124 1.21 -1.66 -8.52
CA LYS A 124 0.41 -0.81 -9.40
C LYS A 124 -0.11 0.42 -8.63
N PHE A 125 -0.72 0.20 -7.48
CA PHE A 125 -1.21 1.28 -6.62
C PHE A 125 -0.08 2.25 -6.26
N ARG A 126 1.05 1.73 -5.77
CA ARG A 126 2.21 2.53 -5.36
C ARG A 126 2.74 3.36 -6.52
N THR A 127 2.90 2.77 -7.70
CA THR A 127 3.42 3.45 -8.89
C THR A 127 2.49 4.58 -9.35
N GLU A 128 1.19 4.30 -9.47
CA GLU A 128 0.20 5.31 -9.85
C GLU A 128 0.13 6.43 -8.80
N PHE A 129 0.13 6.09 -7.52
CA PHE A 129 0.08 7.07 -6.44
C PHE A 129 1.30 8.00 -6.42
N ILE A 130 2.51 7.44 -6.59
CA ILE A 130 3.75 8.23 -6.67
C ILE A 130 3.69 9.18 -7.86
N HIS A 131 3.25 8.67 -9.02
CA HIS A 131 3.08 9.47 -10.22
C HIS A 131 2.14 10.66 -9.98
N ASP A 132 0.93 10.41 -9.47
CA ASP A 132 -0.06 11.45 -9.19
C ASP A 132 0.48 12.50 -8.19
N MET A 133 1.22 12.04 -7.16
CA MET A 133 1.84 12.92 -6.16
C MET A 133 2.96 13.77 -6.74
N ASP A 134 3.74 13.23 -7.68
CA ASP A 134 4.81 13.95 -8.38
C ASP A 134 4.25 14.99 -9.36
N GLU A 135 3.20 14.66 -10.09
CA GLU A 135 2.48 15.60 -10.96
C GLU A 135 1.89 16.76 -10.16
N LEU A 136 1.25 16.46 -9.02
CA LEU A 136 0.72 17.49 -8.13
C LEU A 136 1.84 18.41 -7.60
N GLY A 137 2.97 17.83 -7.18
CA GLY A 137 4.13 18.60 -6.73
C GLY A 137 4.72 19.52 -7.82
N LYS A 138 4.73 19.09 -9.08
CA LYS A 138 5.12 19.94 -10.23
C LYS A 138 4.12 21.08 -10.42
N ALA A 139 2.82 20.79 -10.38
CA ALA A 139 1.78 21.79 -10.57
C ALA A 139 1.82 22.91 -9.49
N PHE A 140 2.15 22.58 -8.24
CA PHE A 140 2.38 23.59 -7.19
C PHE A 140 3.58 24.51 -7.48
N LYS A 141 4.66 23.95 -8.05
CA LYS A 141 5.84 24.75 -8.46
C LYS A 141 5.50 25.69 -9.61
N ASP A 142 4.72 25.23 -10.58
CA ASP A 142 4.35 26.02 -11.76
C ASP A 142 3.49 27.25 -11.41
N ILE A 143 2.62 27.15 -10.40
CA ILE A 143 1.89 28.31 -9.86
C ILE A 143 2.86 29.31 -9.20
N THR A 144 3.97 28.85 -8.63
CA THR A 144 4.96 29.72 -7.97
C THR A 144 5.80 30.50 -8.97
N VAL A 145 6.27 29.84 -10.04
CA VAL A 145 7.19 30.44 -11.03
C VAL A 145 6.52 31.57 -11.81
N ASN A 146 5.21 31.47 -12.05
CA ASN A 146 4.46 32.52 -12.75
C ASN A 146 4.24 33.80 -11.93
N ASN A 147 4.56 33.80 -10.62
CA ASN A 147 4.45 34.96 -9.73
C ASN A 147 5.78 35.73 -9.51
N VAL A 148 6.87 35.37 -10.21
CA VAL A 148 8.19 36.02 -10.06
C VAL A 148 8.52 36.96 -11.22
N LYS A 149 7.52 37.63 -11.82
CA LYS A 149 7.74 38.64 -12.87
C LYS A 149 7.16 40.00 -12.51
#